data_AF-A0A9D8TQ94-F1
#
_entry.id   AF-A0A9D8TQ94-F1
#
_cell.length_a   1.000
_cell.length_b   1.000
_cell.length_c   1.000
_cell.angle_alpha   90.00
_cell.angle_beta   90.00
_cell.angle_gamma   90.00
#
_symmetry.space_group_name_H-M   'P 1'
#
loop_
_entity.id
_entity.type
_entity.pdbx_description
1 polymer ?
#
loop_
_entity_poly.entity_id
_entity_poly.type
_entity_poly.pdbx_seq_one_letter_code
_entity_poly.pdbx_strand_id
1 'polypeptide(L)'
;GGIGLGLFGSVRIGWALYLLQIPVSQSVGFLFRPAPSFSARISSPDEVPFADPVASTVRAAETSVRIAGFICFFSVLSSLLSLFLSPGLPLALVSSVLEVGCGASLAAGLSFPFPAIPLVALAVCFSGYSVHFQTFSALDGAGMKTERYWKGKILSGVLAFSLSLPFCLTN
;
A
#
# COMPACT_ATOMS: atom_id res chain seq x y z
N GLY A 1 2.15 13.50 4.01
CA GLY A 1 1.66 14.80 3.48
C GLY A 1 0.19 14.75 3.10
N GLY A 2 -0.14 14.34 1.88
CA GLY A 2 -1.49 14.41 1.31
C GLY A 2 -2.60 13.72 2.11
N ILE A 3 -2.36 12.52 2.63
CA ILE A 3 -3.33 11.78 3.46
C ILE A 3 -3.66 12.55 4.76
N GLY A 4 -2.67 13.16 5.41
CA GLY A 4 -2.91 13.90 6.66
C GLY A 4 -3.71 15.18 6.47
N LEU A 5 -3.42 15.94 5.40
CA LEU A 5 -4.21 17.12 5.03
C LEU A 5 -5.60 16.75 4.52
N GLY A 6 -5.68 15.76 3.62
CA GLY A 6 -6.94 15.39 2.96
C GLY A 6 -7.92 14.67 3.88
N LEU A 7 -7.44 13.83 4.81
CA LEU A 7 -8.30 13.04 5.67
C LEU A 7 -8.49 13.59 7.08
N PHE A 8 -7.46 14.25 7.63
CA PHE A 8 -7.46 14.73 9.01
C PHE A 8 -7.34 16.26 9.13
N GLY A 9 -7.25 16.99 8.02
CA GLY A 9 -7.03 18.45 8.02
C GLY A 9 -5.70 18.87 8.69
N SER A 10 -4.77 17.93 8.92
CA SER A 10 -3.58 18.16 9.75
C SER A 10 -2.31 17.66 9.07
N VAL A 11 -1.45 18.62 8.73
CA VAL A 11 -0.11 18.36 8.21
C VAL A 11 0.73 17.55 9.21
N ARG A 12 0.52 17.77 10.52
CA ARG A 12 1.23 17.06 11.59
C ARG A 12 0.95 15.57 11.57
N ILE A 13 -0.32 15.17 11.44
CA ILE A 13 -0.71 13.76 11.29
C ILE A 13 -0.12 13.19 10.00
N GLY A 14 -0.12 13.97 8.93
CA GLY A 14 0.48 13.58 7.65
C GLY A 14 1.99 13.34 7.71
N TRP A 15 2.71 14.04 8.60
CA TRP A 15 4.14 13.79 8.87
C TRP A 15 4.34 12.63 9.83
N ALA A 16 3.52 12.51 10.88
CA ALA A 16 3.59 11.39 11.81
C ALA A 16 3.42 10.05 11.07
N LEU A 17 2.40 9.94 10.21
CA LEU A 17 2.18 8.77 9.36
C LEU A 17 3.34 8.48 8.41
N TYR A 18 4.04 9.51 7.93
CA TYR A 18 5.21 9.33 7.06
C TYR A 18 6.43 8.82 7.85
N LEU A 19 6.73 9.44 9.00
CA LEU A 19 7.85 9.04 9.85
C LEU A 19 7.69 7.63 10.41
N LEU A 20 6.45 7.21 10.70
CA LEU A 20 6.12 5.84 11.13
C LEU A 20 6.48 4.77 10.08
N GLN A 21 6.51 5.12 8.78
CA GLN A 21 6.81 4.15 7.72
C GLN A 21 8.29 3.79 7.65
N ILE A 22 9.18 4.70 8.07
CA ILE A 22 10.63 4.49 8.04
C ILE A 22 11.03 3.26 8.89
N PRO A 23 10.72 3.19 10.20
CA PRO A 23 11.10 2.03 11.03
C PRO A 23 10.40 0.74 10.59
N VAL A 24 9.17 0.82 10.06
CA VAL A 24 8.44 -0.33 9.51
C VAL A 24 9.19 -0.91 8.32
N SER A 25 9.60 -0.06 7.37
CA SER A 25 10.34 -0.50 6.17
C SER A 25 11.71 -1.10 6.52
N GLN A 26 12.41 -0.52 7.50
CA GLN A 26 13.68 -1.05 8.00
C GLN A 26 13.51 -2.43 8.64
N SER A 27 12.46 -2.62 9.45
CA SER A 27 12.18 -3.88 10.13
C SER A 27 11.89 -5.01 9.13
N VAL A 28 11.06 -4.74 8.13
CA VAL A 28 10.75 -5.71 7.07
C VAL A 28 11.97 -5.97 6.19
N GLY A 29 12.71 -4.92 5.82
CA GLY A 29 13.92 -5.03 5.01
C GLY A 29 15.03 -5.83 5.69
N PHE A 30 15.22 -5.65 6.99
CA PHE A 30 16.20 -6.43 7.77
C PHE A 30 15.78 -7.90 7.88
N LEU A 31 14.50 -8.18 8.17
CA LEU A 31 14.01 -9.54 8.38
C LEU A 31 14.00 -10.37 7.09
N PHE A 32 13.64 -9.76 5.96
CA PHE A 32 13.60 -10.44 4.66
C PHE A 32 14.86 -10.22 3.83
N ARG A 33 15.93 -9.67 4.42
CA ARG A 33 17.21 -9.48 3.76
C ARG A 33 17.70 -10.84 3.22
N PRO A 34 17.78 -11.04 1.89
CA PRO A 34 18.39 -12.25 1.38
C PRO A 34 19.85 -12.30 1.86
N ALA A 35 20.30 -13.48 2.28
CA ALA A 35 21.73 -13.72 2.47
C ALA A 35 22.46 -13.30 1.18
N PRO A 36 23.67 -12.73 1.26
CA PRO A 36 24.44 -12.37 0.08
C PRO A 36 24.74 -13.64 -0.71
N SER A 37 23.87 -13.97 -1.66
CA SER A 37 24.12 -15.02 -2.63
C SER A 37 25.07 -14.44 -3.64
N PHE A 38 26.36 -14.77 -3.50
CA PHE A 38 27.40 -14.47 -4.48
C PHE A 38 27.17 -15.34 -5.73
N SER A 39 26.12 -14.99 -6.48
CA SER A 39 25.92 -15.45 -7.84
C SER A 39 25.42 -14.25 -8.60
N ALA A 40 26.32 -13.28 -8.75
CA ALA A 40 26.19 -12.23 -9.73
C ALA A 40 26.36 -12.91 -11.09
N ARG A 41 25.29 -13.50 -11.62
CA ARG A 41 25.16 -13.58 -13.06
C ARG A 41 24.90 -12.14 -13.49
N ILE A 42 25.99 -11.41 -13.67
CA ILE A 42 25.99 -10.11 -14.31
C ILE A 42 25.50 -10.41 -15.72
N SER A 43 24.19 -10.33 -15.93
CA SER A 43 23.71 -9.97 -17.25
C SER A 43 24.40 -8.65 -17.53
N SER A 44 25.25 -8.63 -18.56
CA SER A 44 25.74 -7.38 -19.15
C SER A 44 24.55 -6.42 -19.20
N PRO A 45 24.68 -5.16 -18.76
CA PRO A 45 23.62 -4.20 -19.01
C PRO A 45 23.44 -4.20 -20.52
N ASP A 46 22.33 -4.77 -21.00
CA ASP A 46 21.90 -4.50 -22.35
C ASP A 46 21.90 -2.97 -22.43
N GLU A 47 22.72 -2.42 -23.34
CA GLU A 47 22.64 -1.03 -23.69
C GLU A 47 21.19 -0.81 -24.09
N VAL A 48 20.38 -0.30 -23.17
CA VAL A 48 18.98 0.00 -23.45
C VAL A 48 19.08 1.12 -24.47
N PRO A 49 18.81 0.87 -25.76
CA PRO A 49 18.83 1.93 -26.74
C PRO A 49 17.85 2.98 -26.23
N PHE A 50 18.16 4.27 -26.39
CA PHE A 50 17.24 5.34 -26.05
C PHE A 50 15.87 4.95 -26.62
N ALA A 51 14.97 4.50 -25.75
CA ALA A 51 13.73 3.88 -26.21
C ALA A 51 13.00 4.96 -26.99
N ASP A 52 12.47 4.61 -28.16
CA ASP A 52 11.63 5.52 -28.93
C ASP A 52 10.66 6.24 -27.97
N PRO A 53 10.77 7.58 -27.83
CA PRO A 53 9.95 8.34 -26.88
C PRO A 53 8.46 8.04 -27.02
N VAL A 54 8.01 7.76 -28.25
CA VAL A 54 6.63 7.37 -28.54
C VAL A 54 6.31 6.02 -27.91
N ALA A 55 7.15 5.00 -28.14
CA ALA A 55 6.98 3.68 -27.55
C ALA A 55 7.03 3.71 -26.02
N SER A 56 7.90 4.52 -25.43
CA SER A 56 7.99 4.68 -23.97
C SER A 56 6.72 5.30 -23.38
N THR A 57 6.15 6.28 -24.07
CA THR A 57 4.91 6.97 -23.67
C THR A 57 3.71 6.04 -23.77
N VAL A 58 3.62 5.23 -24.84
CA VAL A 58 2.56 4.22 -24.99
C VAL A 58 2.61 3.21 -23.84
N ARG A 59 3.79 2.67 -23.50
CA ARG A 59 3.93 1.74 -22.36
C ARG A 59 3.56 2.38 -21.02
N ALA A 60 3.92 3.64 -20.81
CA ALA A 60 3.54 4.39 -19.60
C ALA A 60 2.02 4.59 -19.53
N ALA A 61 1.37 4.91 -20.66
CA ALA A 61 -0.07 5.03 -20.75
C ALA A 61 -0.78 3.70 -20.46
N GLU A 62 -0.33 2.59 -21.06
CA GLU A 62 -0.86 1.25 -20.79
C GLU A 62 -0.73 0.87 -19.31
N THR A 63 0.43 1.14 -18.71
CA THR A 63 0.65 0.90 -17.27
C THR A 63 -0.29 1.74 -16.42
N SER A 64 -0.48 3.01 -16.77
CA SER A 64 -1.39 3.91 -16.06
C SER A 64 -2.84 3.44 -16.14
N VAL A 65 -3.28 2.98 -17.32
CA VAL A 65 -4.62 2.39 -17.52
C VAL A 65 -4.80 1.14 -16.67
N ARG A 66 -3.79 0.26 -16.60
CA ARG A 66 -3.83 -0.93 -15.72
C ARG A 66 -3.95 -0.55 -14.25
N ILE A 67 -3.15 0.41 -13.78
CA ILE A 67 -3.21 0.92 -12.41
C ILE A 67 -4.62 1.47 -12.11
N ALA A 68 -5.12 2.34 -12.99
CA ALA A 68 -6.46 2.91 -12.85
C ALA A 68 -7.55 1.84 -12.86
N GLY A 69 -7.43 0.83 -13.71
CA GLY A 69 -8.34 -0.31 -13.78
C GLY A 69 -8.40 -1.10 -12.47
N PHE A 70 -7.25 -1.43 -11.87
CA PHE A 70 -7.21 -2.10 -10.57
C PHE A 70 -7.81 -1.24 -9.46
N ILE A 71 -7.46 0.05 -9.38
CA ILE A 71 -8.03 0.96 -8.39
C ILE A 71 -9.56 1.01 -8.54
N CYS A 72 -10.06 1.29 -9.75
CA CYS A 72 -11.49 1.38 -10.04
C CYS A 72 -12.23 0.09 -9.67
N PHE A 73 -11.72 -1.07 -10.08
CA PHE A 73 -12.32 -2.36 -9.78
C PHE A 73 -12.46 -2.59 -8.26
N PHE A 74 -11.39 -2.38 -7.50
CA PHE A 74 -11.42 -2.60 -6.05
C PHE A 74 -12.21 -1.52 -5.30
N SER A 75 -12.22 -0.27 -5.78
CA SER A 75 -13.10 0.78 -5.25
C SER A 75 -14.58 0.44 -5.44
N VAL A 76 -14.98 -0.02 -6.64
CA VAL A 76 -16.35 -0.47 -6.91
C VAL A 76 -16.70 -1.67 -6.02
N LEU A 77 -15.78 -2.62 -5.85
CA LEU A 77 -15.99 -3.76 -4.95
C LEU A 77 -16.19 -3.31 -3.50
N SER A 78 -15.39 -2.36 -3.00
CA SER A 78 -15.60 -1.72 -1.69
C SER A 78 -16.99 -1.08 -1.59
N SER A 79 -17.43 -0.35 -2.61
CA SER A 79 -18.77 0.25 -2.65
C SER A 79 -19.87 -0.81 -2.64
N LEU A 80 -19.72 -1.92 -3.36
CA LEU A 80 -20.69 -3.02 -3.33
C LEU A 80 -20.76 -3.67 -1.96
N LEU A 81 -19.62 -3.90 -1.30
CA LEU A 81 -19.59 -4.47 0.05
C LEU A 81 -20.21 -3.53 1.09
N SER A 82 -20.21 -2.22 0.86
CA SER A 82 -20.91 -1.27 1.73
C SER A 82 -22.44 -1.48 1.78
N LEU A 83 -23.02 -2.16 0.79
CA LEU A 83 -24.43 -2.53 0.80
C LEU A 83 -24.75 -3.70 1.73
N PHE A 84 -23.74 -4.51 2.08
CA PHE A 84 -23.90 -5.73 2.89
C PHE A 84 -23.28 -5.60 4.28
N LEU A 85 -22.26 -4.75 4.44
CA LEU A 85 -21.56 -4.54 5.71
C LEU A 85 -22.11 -3.33 6.44
N SER A 86 -22.15 -3.41 7.77
CA SER A 86 -22.48 -2.24 8.58
C SER A 86 -21.43 -1.14 8.40
N PRO A 87 -21.86 0.14 8.34
CA PRO A 87 -20.95 1.26 8.34
C PRO A 87 -20.13 1.26 9.63
N GLY A 88 -18.87 1.68 9.53
CA GLY A 88 -17.93 1.71 10.65
C GLY A 88 -16.74 0.76 10.44
N LEU A 89 -16.28 0.13 11.53
CA LEU A 89 -15.04 -0.65 11.54
C LEU A 89 -15.00 -1.78 10.50
N PRO A 90 -16.05 -2.62 10.34
CA PRO A 90 -15.99 -3.75 9.39
C PRO A 90 -15.77 -3.28 7.96
N LEU A 91 -16.52 -2.26 7.53
CA LEU A 91 -16.40 -1.70 6.19
C LEU A 91 -15.04 -1.00 5.98
N ALA A 92 -14.54 -0.28 6.99
CA ALA A 92 -13.23 0.36 6.93
C ALA A 92 -12.08 -0.64 6.82
N LEU A 93 -12.13 -1.74 7.58
CA LEU A 93 -11.12 -2.81 7.52
C LEU A 93 -11.12 -3.52 6.17
N VAL A 94 -12.29 -3.95 5.70
CA VAL A 94 -12.41 -4.63 4.41
C VAL A 94 -11.97 -3.70 3.29
N SER A 95 -12.39 -2.43 3.32
CA SER A 95 -11.95 -1.47 2.30
C SER A 95 -10.45 -1.21 2.35
N SER A 96 -9.82 -1.19 3.54
CA SER A 96 -8.36 -1.07 3.69
C SER A 96 -7.60 -2.26 3.10
N VAL A 97 -8.23 -3.43 3.07
CA VAL A 97 -7.69 -4.63 2.42
C VAL A 97 -7.90 -4.59 0.91
N LEU A 98 -9.01 -4.04 0.41
CA LEU A 98 -9.30 -3.99 -1.02
C LEU A 98 -8.53 -2.86 -1.73
N GLU A 99 -8.66 -1.63 -1.25
CA GLU A 99 -8.15 -0.42 -1.89
C GLU A 99 -7.74 0.62 -0.83
N VAL A 100 -6.49 1.08 -0.92
CA VAL A 100 -5.86 1.94 0.11
C VAL A 100 -6.57 3.28 0.29
N GLY A 101 -7.05 3.90 -0.79
CA GLY A 101 -7.75 5.20 -0.74
C GLY A 101 -9.11 5.10 -0.04
N CYS A 102 -9.96 4.18 -0.48
CA CYS A 102 -11.26 3.90 0.12
C CYS A 102 -11.10 3.51 1.60
N GLY A 103 -10.17 2.61 1.89
CA GLY A 103 -9.89 2.16 3.25
C GLY A 103 -9.43 3.28 4.17
N ALA A 104 -8.42 4.07 3.75
CA ALA A 104 -7.92 5.18 4.53
C ALA A 104 -8.99 6.24 4.78
N SER A 105 -9.81 6.56 3.77
CA SER A 105 -10.91 7.52 3.92
C SER A 105 -11.95 7.06 4.95
N LEU A 106 -12.37 5.79 4.87
CA LEU A 106 -13.34 5.23 5.81
C LEU A 106 -12.76 5.11 7.23
N ALA A 107 -11.48 4.73 7.33
CA ALA A 107 -10.74 4.65 8.58
C ALA A 107 -10.63 6.00 9.29
N ALA A 108 -10.34 7.07 8.54
CA ALA A 108 -10.24 8.42 9.08
C ALA A 108 -11.58 8.97 9.61
N GLY A 109 -12.70 8.50 9.06
CA GLY A 109 -14.05 8.85 9.51
C GLY A 109 -14.54 8.09 10.74
N LEU A 110 -13.77 7.13 11.26
CA LEU A 110 -14.16 6.38 12.47
C LEU A 110 -14.10 7.28 13.70
N SER A 111 -15.17 7.26 14.48
CA SER A 111 -15.24 7.91 15.80
C SER A 111 -14.79 6.95 16.90
N PHE A 112 -14.44 7.50 18.08
CA PHE A 112 -14.10 6.74 19.29
C PHE A 112 -15.18 5.66 19.57
N PRO A 113 -14.81 4.41 19.92
CA PRO A 113 -13.53 3.94 20.48
C PRO A 113 -12.50 3.41 19.47
N PHE A 114 -12.73 3.52 18.16
CA PHE A 114 -11.83 2.92 17.17
C PHE A 114 -10.72 3.88 16.74
N PRO A 115 -9.45 3.44 16.76
CA PRO A 115 -8.35 4.36 16.55
C PRO A 115 -8.14 4.62 15.04
N ALA A 116 -8.65 5.77 14.57
CA ALA A 116 -8.60 6.18 13.16
C ALA A 116 -7.17 6.22 12.58
N ILE A 117 -6.22 6.78 13.33
CA ILE A 117 -4.81 6.92 12.89
C ILE A 117 -4.15 5.54 12.65
N PRO A 118 -4.22 4.58 13.59
CA PRO A 118 -3.71 3.22 13.34
C PRO A 118 -4.31 2.49 12.16
N LEU A 119 -5.61 2.66 11.94
CA LEU A 119 -6.28 1.96 10.86
C LEU A 119 -5.91 2.56 9.49
N VAL A 120 -5.72 3.89 9.41
CA VAL A 120 -5.11 4.55 8.25
C VAL A 120 -3.65 4.10 8.05
N ALA A 121 -2.86 4.00 9.12
CA ALA A 121 -1.47 3.55 9.02
C ALA A 121 -1.37 2.11 8.48
N LEU A 122 -2.25 1.23 8.95
CA LEU A 122 -2.40 -0.14 8.44
C LEU A 122 -2.76 -0.12 6.96
N ALA A 123 -3.82 0.60 6.56
CA ALA A 123 -4.29 0.67 5.19
C ALA A 123 -3.17 1.10 4.22
N VAL A 124 -2.43 2.14 4.59
CA VAL A 124 -1.33 2.68 3.78
C VAL A 124 -0.17 1.68 3.67
N CYS A 125 0.25 1.07 4.78
CA CYS A 125 1.40 0.18 4.81
C CYS A 125 1.12 -1.21 4.21
N PHE A 126 -0.12 -1.70 4.33
CA PHE A 126 -0.58 -2.89 3.62
C PHE A 126 -0.78 -2.60 2.12
N SER A 127 -1.28 -1.41 1.79
CA SER A 127 -1.49 -0.88 0.42
C SER A 127 -2.62 -1.50 -0.41
N GLY A 128 -3.35 -2.49 0.13
CA GLY A 128 -4.54 -3.06 -0.48
C GLY A 128 -4.27 -4.03 -1.64
N TYR A 129 -5.25 -4.86 -1.95
CA TYR A 129 -5.21 -5.83 -3.05
C TYR A 129 -5.01 -5.17 -4.41
N SER A 130 -5.54 -3.95 -4.61
CA SER A 130 -5.32 -3.18 -5.84
C SER A 130 -3.83 -3.02 -6.15
N VAL A 131 -3.00 -2.65 -5.18
CA VAL A 131 -1.56 -2.46 -5.34
C VAL A 131 -0.81 -3.79 -5.44
N HIS A 132 -1.27 -4.82 -4.71
CA HIS A 132 -0.69 -6.16 -4.84
C HIS A 132 -0.88 -6.71 -6.26
N PHE A 133 -2.05 -6.52 -6.85
CA PHE A 133 -2.35 -7.01 -8.20
C PHE A 133 -1.62 -6.19 -9.26
N GLN A 134 -1.45 -4.87 -9.06
CA GLN A 134 -0.56 -4.06 -9.88
C GLN A 134 0.89 -4.59 -9.84
N THR A 135 1.36 -4.94 -8.65
CA THR A 135 2.72 -5.49 -8.46
C THR A 135 2.85 -6.84 -9.17
N PHE A 136 1.89 -7.75 -9.01
CA PHE A 136 1.94 -9.06 -9.67
C PHE A 136 1.77 -8.97 -11.18
N SER A 137 0.93 -8.06 -11.68
CA SER A 137 0.81 -7.80 -13.11
C SER A 137 2.12 -7.26 -13.71
N ALA A 138 2.87 -6.45 -12.97
CA ALA A 138 4.17 -5.95 -13.40
C ALA A 138 5.29 -7.00 -13.31
N LEU A 139 5.15 -7.98 -12.41
CA LEU A 139 6.12 -9.07 -12.21
C LEU A 139 5.75 -10.35 -12.98
N ASP A 140 4.68 -10.32 -13.77
CA ASP A 140 4.25 -11.48 -14.54
C ASP A 140 5.36 -11.91 -15.52
N GLY A 141 5.70 -13.20 -15.50
CA GLY A 141 6.84 -13.74 -16.24
C GLY A 141 8.23 -13.59 -15.60
N ALA A 142 8.39 -12.86 -14.48
CA ALA A 142 9.69 -12.65 -13.81
C ALA A 142 10.14 -13.81 -12.90
N GLY A 143 9.33 -14.88 -12.75
CA GLY A 143 9.66 -16.07 -11.95
C GLY A 143 9.82 -15.83 -10.45
N MET A 144 9.34 -14.69 -9.94
CA MET A 144 9.53 -14.30 -8.55
C MET A 144 8.56 -15.02 -7.59
N LYS A 145 9.08 -15.45 -6.43
CA LYS A 145 8.26 -16.04 -5.36
C LYS A 145 7.47 -14.95 -4.64
N THR A 146 6.15 -14.92 -4.86
CA THR A 146 5.21 -13.93 -4.28
C THR A 146 5.00 -14.08 -2.77
N GLU A 147 5.37 -15.22 -2.19
CA GLU A 147 5.19 -15.51 -0.75
C GLU A 147 5.92 -14.52 0.16
N ARG A 148 7.19 -14.20 -0.14
CA ARG A 148 7.98 -13.25 0.69
C ARG A 148 7.42 -11.84 0.62
N TYR A 149 6.93 -11.44 -0.56
CA TYR A 149 6.28 -10.16 -0.77
C TYR A 149 5.02 -10.04 0.11
N TRP A 150 4.16 -11.06 0.09
CA TRP A 150 2.95 -11.12 0.92
C TRP A 150 3.28 -11.02 2.41
N LYS A 151 4.22 -11.83 2.91
CA LYS A 151 4.62 -11.80 4.32
C LYS A 151 5.17 -10.44 4.73
N GLY A 152 5.99 -9.82 3.88
CA GLY A 152 6.52 -8.47 4.12
C GLY A 152 5.42 -7.42 4.22
N LYS A 153 4.42 -7.45 3.32
CA LYS A 153 3.32 -6.48 3.32
C LYS A 153 2.35 -6.64 4.50
N ILE A 154 2.05 -7.88 4.88
CA ILE A 154 1.25 -8.18 6.09
C ILE A 154 2.00 -7.67 7.33
N LEU A 155 3.29 -7.99 7.45
CA LEU A 155 4.11 -7.53 8.58
C LEU A 155 4.19 -6.00 8.63
N SER A 156 4.38 -5.33 7.48
CA SER A 156 4.37 -3.87 7.40
C SER A 156 3.06 -3.27 7.92
N GLY A 157 1.91 -3.81 7.50
CA GLY A 157 0.60 -3.35 7.96
C GLY A 157 0.42 -3.50 9.47
N VAL A 158 0.79 -4.66 10.02
CA VAL A 158 0.72 -4.95 11.46
C VAL A 158 1.64 -4.03 12.26
N LEU A 159 2.90 -3.88 11.85
CA LEU A 159 3.84 -3.00 12.55
C LEU A 159 3.38 -1.54 12.51
N ALA A 160 2.89 -1.06 11.36
CA ALA A 160 2.38 0.29 11.24
C ALA A 160 1.19 0.54 12.16
N PHE A 161 0.26 -0.42 12.27
CA PHE A 161 -0.84 -0.37 13.21
C PHE A 161 -0.33 -0.30 14.66
N SER A 162 0.55 -1.22 15.05
CA SER A 162 1.05 -1.29 16.44
C SER A 162 1.84 -0.05 16.85
N LEU A 163 2.73 0.46 15.99
CA LEU A 163 3.55 1.64 16.30
C LEU A 163 2.73 2.93 16.36
N SER A 164 1.55 2.97 15.71
CA SER A 164 0.69 4.16 15.69
C SER A 164 -0.34 4.18 16.82
N LEU A 165 -0.57 3.07 17.54
CA LEU A 165 -1.48 3.02 18.69
C LEU A 165 -1.22 4.11 19.75
N PRO A 166 0.03 4.43 20.13
CA PRO A 166 0.29 5.48 21.12
C PRO A 166 -0.23 6.86 20.69
N PHE A 167 -0.19 7.18 19.38
CA PHE A 167 -0.69 8.46 18.86
C PHE A 167 -2.20 8.63 19.00
N CYS A 168 -2.94 7.52 19.12
CA CYS A 168 -4.37 7.56 19.37
C CYS A 168 -4.70 7.72 20.86
N LEU A 169 -3.82 7.29 21.77
CA LEU A 169 -4.05 7.39 23.22
C LEU A 169 -3.69 8.77 23.78
N THR A 170 -3.02 9.62 22.99
CA THR A 170 -2.55 10.95 23.40
C THR A 170 -3.42 12.11 22.90
N ASN A 171 -4.47 11.84 22.11
CA ASN A 171 -5.49 12.82 21.71
C ASN A 171 -6.82 12.50 22.40
#